data_AF-A0A946BSJ6-F1
#
_entry.id   AF-A0A946BSJ6-F1
#
_cell.length_a   1.000
_cell.length_b   1.000
_cell.length_c   1.000
_cell.angle_alpha   90.00
_cell.angle_beta   90.00
_cell.angle_gamma   90.00
#
_symmetry.space_group_name_H-M   'P 1'
#
loop_
_entity.id
_entity.type
_entity.pdbx_description
1 polymer ?
#
loop_
_entity_poly.entity_id
_entity_poly.type
_entity_poly.pdbx_seq_one_letter_code
_entity_poly.pdbx_strand_id
1 'polypeptide(L)'
;MTITPTQVPEVVNGIEINKVMSVINNINADANNGKWQFRSTNQWTGATKNQSEFKDYLSNNGKNNSHPKPFVLEADEPLILGGTSNAANPVEYLLHALTSCLTTSLVAHAAVRGITVEDINTSTEGDIDVRGFLGISEEVRNGYQAIRINMKVKSEASAEQLKQLAMFSPVYDTVSNSLPVDLVIEKH
;
A
#
# COMPACT_ATOMS: atom_id res chain seq x y z
N MET A 1 -21.10 -37.21 13.53
CA MET A 1 -19.85 -36.52 13.91
C MET A 1 -20.12 -35.04 13.90
N THR A 2 -20.33 -34.46 15.08
CA THR A 2 -20.43 -33.01 15.27
C THR A 2 -19.04 -32.42 15.11
N ILE A 3 -18.84 -31.64 14.05
CA ILE A 3 -17.62 -30.87 13.84
C ILE A 3 -17.67 -29.72 14.82
N THR A 4 -16.85 -29.77 15.87
CA THR A 4 -16.65 -28.66 16.80
C THR A 4 -16.08 -27.47 16.00
N PRO A 5 -16.62 -26.24 16.13
CA PRO A 5 -15.99 -25.09 15.52
C PRO A 5 -14.67 -24.87 16.24
N THR A 6 -13.57 -25.18 15.57
CA THR A 6 -12.23 -24.83 16.04
C THR A 6 -12.21 -23.32 16.23
N GLN A 7 -12.12 -22.88 17.47
CA GLN A 7 -12.07 -21.46 17.82
C GLN A 7 -10.84 -20.89 17.11
N VAL A 8 -11.05 -19.99 16.13
CA VAL A 8 -9.96 -19.32 15.42
C VAL A 8 -9.07 -18.66 16.49
N PRO A 9 -7.74 -18.84 16.45
CA PRO A 9 -6.86 -18.23 17.44
C PRO A 9 -7.12 -16.72 17.52
N GLU A 10 -7.13 -16.17 18.74
CA GLU A 10 -7.41 -14.74 18.97
C GLU A 10 -6.40 -13.83 18.25
N VAL A 11 -5.18 -14.33 18.04
CA VAL A 11 -4.12 -13.69 17.26
C VAL A 11 -3.55 -14.69 16.26
N VAL A 12 -3.52 -14.32 14.97
CA VAL A 12 -2.86 -15.08 13.89
C VAL A 12 -1.96 -14.14 13.10
N ASN A 13 -0.72 -14.53 12.82
CA ASN A 13 0.29 -13.69 12.13
C ASN A 13 0.50 -12.31 12.79
N GLY A 14 0.30 -12.21 14.11
CA GLY A 14 0.36 -10.94 14.85
C GLY A 14 -0.89 -10.04 14.73
N ILE A 15 -1.96 -10.52 14.08
CA ILE A 15 -3.21 -9.78 13.91
C ILE A 15 -4.26 -10.27 14.89
N GLU A 16 -4.82 -9.35 15.69
CA GLU A 16 -5.96 -9.61 16.57
C GLU A 16 -7.24 -9.80 15.75
N ILE A 17 -7.68 -11.05 15.61
CA ILE A 17 -8.80 -11.42 14.73
C ILE A 17 -10.11 -10.76 15.18
N ASN A 18 -10.32 -10.65 16.50
CA ASN A 18 -11.51 -10.00 17.06
C ASN A 18 -11.64 -8.53 16.63
N LYS A 19 -10.53 -7.80 16.48
CA LYS A 19 -10.54 -6.41 16.00
C LYS A 19 -10.96 -6.33 14.54
N VAL A 20 -10.44 -7.23 13.70
CA VAL A 20 -10.80 -7.28 12.27
C VAL A 20 -12.28 -7.65 12.11
N MET A 21 -12.75 -8.67 12.84
CA MET A 21 -14.16 -9.08 12.82
C MET A 21 -15.09 -7.97 13.31
N SER A 22 -14.67 -7.16 14.28
CA SER A 22 -15.44 -5.99 14.72
C SER A 22 -15.64 -4.97 13.59
N VAL A 23 -14.59 -4.70 12.80
CA VAL A 23 -14.69 -3.82 11.61
C VAL A 23 -15.63 -4.42 10.57
N ILE A 24 -15.49 -5.72 10.27
CA ILE A 24 -16.37 -6.42 9.31
C ILE A 24 -17.83 -6.34 9.76
N ASN A 25 -18.11 -6.63 11.02
CA ASN A 25 -19.47 -6.59 11.57
C ASN A 25 -20.06 -5.17 11.53
N ASN A 26 -19.23 -4.16 11.79
CA ASN A 26 -19.62 -2.75 11.72
C ASN A 26 -19.99 -2.35 10.27
N ILE A 27 -19.24 -2.82 9.28
CA ILE A 27 -19.52 -2.58 7.84
C ILE A 27 -20.74 -3.40 7.37
N ASN A 28 -20.91 -4.64 7.85
CA ASN A 28 -22.08 -5.45 7.52
C ASN A 28 -23.38 -4.86 8.09
N ALA A 29 -23.30 -4.18 9.23
CA ALA A 29 -24.44 -3.49 9.83
C ALA A 29 -24.84 -2.22 9.04
N ASP A 30 -23.85 -1.49 8.51
CA ASP A 30 -24.07 -0.37 7.58
C ASP A 30 -22.86 -0.25 6.63
N ALA A 31 -23.12 -0.52 5.35
CA ALA A 31 -22.08 -0.51 4.32
C ALA A 31 -21.40 0.87 4.16
N ASN A 32 -22.05 1.97 4.58
CA ASN A 32 -21.42 3.28 4.59
C ASN A 32 -20.22 3.35 5.53
N ASN A 33 -20.14 2.49 6.54
CA ASN A 33 -18.98 2.43 7.41
C ASN A 33 -17.71 1.95 6.69
N GLY A 34 -17.83 1.35 5.51
CA GLY A 34 -16.71 1.01 4.63
C GLY A 34 -16.11 2.20 3.87
N LYS A 35 -16.75 3.39 3.91
CA LYS A 35 -16.27 4.60 3.23
C LYS A 35 -15.22 5.31 4.06
N TRP A 36 -13.96 5.15 3.66
CA TRP A 36 -12.80 5.73 4.34
C TRP A 36 -12.06 6.68 3.40
N GLN A 37 -11.38 7.69 3.97
CA GLN A 37 -10.57 8.63 3.22
C GLN A 37 -9.21 8.76 3.90
N PHE A 38 -8.15 8.36 3.20
CA PHE A 38 -6.77 8.56 3.64
C PHE A 38 -6.24 9.89 3.11
N ARG A 39 -5.37 10.55 3.88
CA ARG A 39 -4.90 11.90 3.59
C ARG A 39 -3.41 12.02 3.86
N SER A 40 -2.78 12.88 3.09
CA SER A 40 -1.40 13.31 3.29
C SER A 40 -1.24 14.76 2.88
N THR A 41 -0.28 15.44 3.48
CA THR A 41 0.21 16.74 3.02
C THR A 41 1.66 16.60 2.57
N ASN A 42 2.10 17.44 1.64
CA ASN A 42 3.49 17.46 1.18
C ASN A 42 4.00 18.89 1.13
N GLN A 43 5.27 19.08 1.50
CA GLN A 43 5.95 20.37 1.41
C GLN A 43 7.26 20.22 0.65
N TRP A 44 7.49 21.11 -0.32
CA TRP A 44 8.79 21.25 -0.98
C TRP A 44 9.82 21.82 -0.02
N THR A 45 11.01 21.21 0.04
CA THR A 45 12.08 21.57 0.96
C THR A 45 13.38 21.96 0.24
N GLY A 46 13.28 22.28 -1.05
CA GLY A 46 14.39 22.78 -1.88
C GLY A 46 14.98 21.71 -2.80
N ALA A 47 15.43 22.13 -3.98
CA ALA A 47 15.89 21.24 -5.06
C ALA A 47 14.82 20.17 -5.37
N THR A 48 15.20 18.90 -5.51
CA THR A 48 14.30 17.74 -5.69
C THR A 48 13.70 17.23 -4.40
N LYS A 49 14.04 17.84 -3.25
CA LYS A 49 13.60 17.36 -1.94
C LYS A 49 12.21 17.85 -1.57
N ASN A 50 11.45 16.94 -0.98
CA ASN A 50 10.14 17.24 -0.40
C ASN A 50 9.85 16.29 0.76
N GLN A 51 8.88 16.66 1.60
CA GLN A 51 8.50 15.90 2.78
C GLN A 51 6.99 15.72 2.82
N SER A 52 6.54 14.47 2.94
CA SER A 52 5.14 14.10 3.15
C SER A 52 4.85 13.80 4.61
N GLU A 53 3.69 14.21 5.09
CA GLU A 53 3.16 13.87 6.42
C GLU A 53 1.82 13.13 6.32
N PHE A 54 1.69 12.07 7.12
CA PHE A 54 0.48 11.26 7.25
C PHE A 54 0.03 11.26 8.71
N LYS A 55 -1.12 11.86 8.99
CA LYS A 55 -1.63 12.05 10.36
C LYS A 55 -3.10 11.70 10.49
N ASP A 56 -3.92 12.35 9.68
CA ASP A 56 -5.37 12.30 9.79
C ASP A 56 -5.99 11.44 8.68
N TYR A 57 -7.09 10.76 9.01
CA TYR A 57 -7.90 10.01 8.04
C TYR A 57 -9.36 9.97 8.49
N LEU A 58 -10.27 9.82 7.53
CA LEU A 58 -11.68 9.58 7.81
C LEU A 58 -11.97 8.08 7.75
N SER A 59 -12.73 7.57 8.71
CA SER A 59 -13.28 6.21 8.70
C SER A 59 -14.78 6.23 8.99
N ASN A 60 -15.44 5.08 8.90
CA ASN A 60 -16.82 4.88 9.37
C ASN A 60 -17.77 6.01 8.96
N ASN A 61 -17.88 6.26 7.65
CA ASN A 61 -18.74 7.30 7.08
C ASN A 61 -18.40 8.72 7.56
N GLY A 62 -17.11 9.08 7.52
CA GLY A 62 -16.66 10.46 7.73
C GLY A 62 -16.19 10.82 9.14
N LYS A 63 -16.11 9.84 10.05
CA LYS A 63 -15.51 10.03 11.38
C LYS A 63 -14.03 10.39 11.24
N ASN A 64 -13.62 11.51 11.83
CA ASN A 64 -12.22 11.93 11.87
C ASN A 64 -11.41 11.08 12.86
N ASN A 65 -10.22 10.65 12.45
CA ASN A 65 -9.26 9.95 13.28
C ASN A 65 -7.86 10.54 13.03
N SER A 66 -6.99 10.43 14.03
CA SER A 66 -5.61 10.88 13.96
C SER A 66 -4.69 9.84 14.56
N HIS A 67 -3.53 9.62 13.95
CA HIS A 67 -2.42 8.96 14.63
C HIS A 67 -1.92 9.84 15.79
N PRO A 68 -1.34 9.24 16.86
CA PRO A 68 -0.78 10.01 17.98
C PRO A 68 0.36 10.97 17.56
N LYS A 69 1.12 10.60 16.53
CA LYS A 69 2.17 11.41 15.89
C LYS A 69 2.07 11.24 14.37
N PRO A 70 2.44 12.26 13.57
CA PRO A 70 2.52 12.09 12.13
C PRO A 70 3.63 11.11 11.76
N PHE A 71 3.40 10.32 10.71
CA PHE A 71 4.47 9.65 9.98
C PHE A 71 5.03 10.62 8.94
N VAL A 72 6.35 10.65 8.81
CA VAL A 72 7.05 11.57 7.91
C VAL A 72 7.87 10.75 6.92
N LEU A 73 7.72 11.04 5.63
CA LEU A 73 8.53 10.48 4.56
C LEU A 73 9.17 11.62 3.77
N GLU A 74 10.50 11.61 3.69
CA GLU A 74 11.25 12.48 2.79
C GLU A 74 11.39 11.80 1.43
N ALA A 75 11.38 12.58 0.36
CA ALA A 75 11.71 12.10 -0.98
C ALA A 75 12.73 13.04 -1.62
N ASP A 76 13.59 12.47 -2.46
CA ASP A 76 14.64 13.15 -3.20
C ASP A 76 14.83 12.47 -4.57
N GLU A 77 15.84 12.85 -5.35
CA GLU A 77 16.26 12.15 -6.57
C GLU A 77 17.73 11.70 -6.46
N PRO A 78 18.16 10.71 -7.25
CA PRO A 78 19.56 10.32 -7.30
C PRO A 78 20.42 11.44 -7.87
N LEU A 79 21.72 11.44 -7.53
CA LEU A 79 22.68 12.44 -8.02
C LEU A 79 22.64 12.63 -9.54
N ILE A 80 22.46 11.55 -10.31
CA ILE A 80 22.41 11.59 -11.78
C ILE A 80 21.17 12.33 -12.33
N LEU A 81 20.10 12.45 -11.52
CA LEU A 81 18.90 13.22 -11.83
C LEU A 81 18.88 14.59 -11.13
N GLY A 82 20.04 15.04 -10.63
CA GLY A 82 20.20 16.37 -10.03
C GLY A 82 19.74 16.50 -8.58
N GLY A 83 19.42 15.37 -7.93
CA GLY A 83 19.09 15.36 -6.50
C GLY A 83 20.32 15.19 -5.62
N THR A 84 20.08 14.94 -4.33
CA THR A 84 21.14 14.81 -3.32
C THR A 84 21.31 13.38 -2.79
N SER A 85 20.52 12.43 -3.28
CA SER A 85 20.51 11.03 -2.80
C SER A 85 20.34 10.91 -1.27
N ASN A 86 19.61 11.84 -0.64
CA ASN A 86 19.39 11.82 0.80
C ASN A 86 18.11 11.08 1.22
N ALA A 87 17.24 10.75 0.26
CA ALA A 87 16.07 9.91 0.45
C ALA A 87 15.80 9.10 -0.84
N ALA A 88 14.97 8.05 -0.72
CA ALA A 88 14.46 7.35 -1.89
C ALA A 88 13.63 8.28 -2.76
N ASN A 89 13.54 7.99 -4.05
CA ASN A 89 12.75 8.80 -4.96
C ASN A 89 11.26 8.40 -4.99
N PRO A 90 10.38 9.25 -5.53
CA PRO A 90 8.94 8.98 -5.51
C PRO A 90 8.53 7.67 -6.20
N VAL A 91 9.23 7.24 -7.26
CA VAL A 91 8.90 6.00 -7.96
C VAL A 91 9.36 4.76 -7.19
N GLU A 92 10.46 4.85 -6.43
CA GLU A 92 10.85 3.81 -5.47
C GLU A 92 9.83 3.69 -4.33
N TYR A 93 9.26 4.81 -3.86
CA TYR A 93 8.17 4.79 -2.89
C TYR A 93 6.89 4.13 -3.42
N LEU A 94 6.61 4.24 -4.73
CA LEU A 94 5.50 3.51 -5.35
C LEU A 94 5.73 1.99 -5.29
N LEU A 95 6.95 1.52 -5.57
CA LEU A 95 7.31 0.09 -5.44
C LEU A 95 7.20 -0.38 -3.98
N HIS A 96 7.63 0.46 -3.03
CA HIS A 96 7.46 0.20 -1.60
C HIS A 96 5.98 0.06 -1.23
N ALA A 97 5.14 1.02 -1.60
CA ALA A 97 3.71 1.01 -1.29
C ALA A 97 3.01 -0.23 -1.88
N LEU A 98 3.31 -0.58 -3.13
CA LEU A 98 2.77 -1.76 -3.79
C LEU A 98 3.18 -3.06 -3.08
N THR A 99 4.47 -3.20 -2.78
CA THR A 99 5.03 -4.40 -2.11
C THR A 99 4.47 -4.56 -0.69
N SER A 100 4.44 -3.47 0.09
CA SER A 100 3.88 -3.44 1.43
C SER A 100 2.40 -3.82 1.41
N CYS A 101 1.62 -3.25 0.47
CA CYS A 101 0.19 -3.51 0.41
C CYS A 101 -0.16 -4.95 0.02
N LEU A 102 0.57 -5.54 -0.95
CA LEU A 102 0.44 -6.97 -1.28
C LEU A 102 0.77 -7.86 -0.08
N THR A 103 1.86 -7.55 0.63
CA THR A 103 2.29 -8.29 1.83
C THR A 103 1.24 -8.20 2.93
N THR A 104 0.77 -6.99 3.28
CA THR A 104 -0.27 -6.78 4.29
C THR A 104 -1.57 -7.48 3.91
N SER A 105 -1.98 -7.42 2.65
CA SER A 105 -3.21 -8.07 2.18
C SER A 105 -3.13 -9.60 2.33
N LEU A 106 -2.02 -10.20 1.90
CA LEU A 106 -1.77 -11.63 2.08
C LEU A 106 -1.86 -12.00 3.56
N VAL A 107 -1.11 -11.33 4.42
CA VAL A 107 -1.02 -11.66 5.85
C VAL A 107 -2.36 -11.50 6.56
N ALA A 108 -3.09 -10.42 6.30
CA ALA A 108 -4.39 -10.16 6.89
C ALA A 108 -5.45 -11.17 6.43
N HIS A 109 -5.50 -11.46 5.13
CA HIS A 109 -6.44 -12.44 4.59
C HIS A 109 -6.10 -13.87 5.01
N ALA A 110 -4.82 -14.19 5.19
CA ALA A 110 -4.37 -15.46 5.76
C ALA A 110 -4.79 -15.59 7.22
N ALA A 111 -4.57 -14.54 8.02
CA ALA A 111 -4.87 -14.51 9.44
C ALA A 111 -6.36 -14.79 9.74
N VAL A 112 -7.28 -14.09 9.06
CA VAL A 112 -8.74 -14.31 9.26
C VAL A 112 -9.22 -15.68 8.77
N ARG A 113 -8.41 -16.39 7.96
CA ARG A 113 -8.67 -17.76 7.50
C ARG A 113 -7.93 -18.81 8.34
N GLY A 114 -7.24 -18.41 9.41
CA GLY A 114 -6.46 -19.31 10.25
C GLY A 114 -5.21 -19.88 9.57
N ILE A 115 -4.72 -19.24 8.50
CA ILE A 115 -3.52 -19.66 7.77
C ILE A 115 -2.31 -18.94 8.38
N THR A 116 -1.38 -19.72 8.89
CA THR A 116 -0.11 -19.21 9.45
C THR A 116 0.87 -18.87 8.34
N VAL A 117 1.48 -17.69 8.45
CA VAL A 117 2.60 -17.23 7.62
C VAL A 117 3.80 -17.08 8.54
N GLU A 118 4.85 -17.85 8.31
CA GLU A 118 6.05 -17.85 9.15
C GLU A 118 7.08 -16.82 8.70
N ASP A 119 7.20 -16.60 7.39
CA ASP A 119 8.16 -15.65 6.80
C ASP A 119 7.69 -15.18 5.43
N ILE A 120 7.99 -13.93 5.08
CA ILE A 120 7.81 -13.36 3.75
C ILE A 120 9.04 -12.54 3.38
N ASN A 121 9.62 -12.83 2.22
CA ASN A 121 10.64 -12.00 1.59
C ASN A 121 10.19 -11.64 0.17
N THR A 122 10.20 -10.35 -0.17
CA THR A 122 9.75 -9.86 -1.47
C THR A 122 10.82 -9.04 -2.15
N SER A 123 11.09 -9.34 -3.43
CA SER A 123 11.86 -8.49 -4.32
C SER A 123 10.95 -7.87 -5.38
N THR A 124 11.12 -6.58 -5.63
CA THR A 124 10.30 -5.82 -6.59
C THR A 124 11.21 -5.00 -7.48
N GLU A 125 10.94 -5.02 -8.78
CA GLU A 125 11.63 -4.22 -9.80
C GLU A 125 10.62 -3.61 -10.76
N GLY A 126 10.97 -2.46 -11.34
CA GLY A 126 10.14 -1.80 -12.33
C GLY A 126 10.99 -1.08 -13.36
N ASP A 127 10.56 -1.13 -14.62
CA ASP A 127 11.26 -0.47 -15.73
C ASP A 127 10.62 0.88 -16.01
N ILE A 128 11.44 1.93 -16.03
CA ILE A 128 11.01 3.29 -16.36
C ILE A 128 11.91 3.82 -17.48
N ASP A 129 11.29 4.42 -18.49
CA ASP A 129 12.01 5.13 -19.53
C ASP A 129 11.96 6.63 -19.22
N VAL A 130 13.07 7.13 -18.68
CA VAL A 130 13.17 8.50 -18.17
C VAL A 130 13.04 9.56 -19.26
N ARG A 131 13.03 9.19 -20.57
CA ARG A 131 12.78 10.15 -21.66
C ARG A 131 11.41 10.82 -21.54
N GLY A 132 10.39 10.10 -21.03
CA GLY A 132 9.07 10.68 -20.78
C GLY A 132 9.13 11.75 -19.68
N PHE A 133 9.65 11.36 -18.50
CA PHE A 133 9.84 12.28 -17.36
C PHE A 133 10.69 13.52 -17.71
N LEU A 134 11.76 13.34 -18.48
CA LEU A 134 12.66 14.42 -18.90
C LEU A 134 12.10 15.28 -20.06
N GLY A 135 10.92 14.96 -20.59
CA GLY A 135 10.31 15.70 -21.70
C GLY A 135 11.04 15.54 -23.04
N ILE A 136 11.83 14.47 -23.20
CA ILE A 136 12.60 14.17 -24.43
C ILE A 136 11.70 13.52 -25.49
N SER A 137 10.65 12.81 -25.08
CA SER A 137 9.77 12.08 -25.99
C SER A 137 8.33 12.07 -25.47
N GLU A 138 7.39 12.64 -26.25
CA GLU A 138 5.96 12.61 -25.94
C GLU A 138 5.32 11.22 -26.14
N GLU A 139 5.96 10.37 -26.95
CA GLU A 139 5.53 8.99 -27.22
C GLU A 139 5.82 8.02 -26.04
N VAL A 140 6.62 8.45 -25.05
CA VAL A 140 7.06 7.61 -23.93
C VAL A 140 6.27 8.00 -22.69
N ARG A 141 5.59 7.03 -22.06
CA ARG A 141 4.90 7.27 -20.80
C ARG A 141 5.86 7.70 -19.70
N ASN A 142 5.42 8.59 -18.82
CA ASN A 142 6.25 9.10 -17.71
C ASN A 142 6.46 8.07 -16.58
N GLY A 143 5.50 7.15 -16.37
CA GLY A 143 5.54 6.15 -15.30
C GLY A 143 6.14 4.81 -15.73
N TYR A 144 6.14 3.84 -14.80
CA TYR A 144 6.63 2.48 -15.05
C TYR A 144 5.98 1.81 -16.26
N GLN A 145 6.79 1.16 -17.11
CA GLN A 145 6.32 0.35 -18.22
C GLN A 145 5.85 -1.03 -17.76
N ALA A 146 6.55 -1.61 -16.79
CA ALA A 146 6.22 -2.87 -16.15
C ALA A 146 6.78 -2.89 -14.73
N ILE A 147 6.09 -3.58 -13.83
CA ILE A 147 6.56 -3.90 -12.47
C ILE A 147 6.47 -5.41 -12.30
N ARG A 148 7.52 -6.00 -11.74
CA ARG A 148 7.61 -7.44 -11.46
C ARG A 148 7.91 -7.65 -9.99
N ILE A 149 7.15 -8.55 -9.37
CA ILE A 149 7.22 -8.84 -7.94
C ILE A 149 7.42 -10.33 -7.76
N ASN A 150 8.43 -10.69 -6.97
CA ASN A 150 8.69 -12.07 -6.57
C ASN A 150 8.63 -12.17 -5.05
N MET A 151 7.61 -12.85 -4.54
CA MET A 151 7.36 -13.04 -3.11
C MET A 151 7.65 -14.49 -2.72
N LYS A 152 8.61 -14.69 -1.83
CA LYS A 152 8.94 -15.97 -1.22
C LYS A 152 8.27 -16.04 0.15
N VAL A 153 7.38 -17.02 0.33
CA VAL A 153 6.57 -17.17 1.55
C VAL A 153 6.80 -18.53 2.16
N LYS A 154 7.00 -18.57 3.49
CA LYS A 154 7.03 -19.80 4.27
C LYS A 154 5.67 -20.00 4.95
N SER A 155 4.91 -20.99 4.49
CA SER A 155 3.58 -21.37 5.00
C SER A 155 3.23 -22.79 4.53
N GLU A 156 2.34 -23.47 5.25
CA GLU A 156 1.75 -24.75 4.83
C GLU A 156 0.71 -24.58 3.70
N ALA A 157 0.24 -23.35 3.45
CA ALA A 157 -0.68 -23.07 2.35
C ALA A 157 0.04 -23.10 0.98
N SER A 158 -0.70 -23.49 -0.05
CA SER A 158 -0.16 -23.52 -1.42
C SER A 158 0.17 -22.11 -1.93
N ALA A 159 1.17 -22.00 -2.82
CA ALA A 159 1.55 -20.73 -3.45
C ALA A 159 0.37 -20.05 -4.19
N GLU A 160 -0.49 -20.83 -4.84
CA GLU A 160 -1.66 -20.31 -5.54
C GLU A 160 -2.68 -19.70 -4.55
N GLN A 161 -2.93 -20.39 -3.44
CA GLN A 161 -3.79 -19.86 -2.38
C GLN A 161 -3.23 -18.56 -1.82
N LEU A 162 -1.93 -18.52 -1.49
CA LEU A 162 -1.27 -17.31 -0.97
C LEU A 162 -1.34 -16.14 -1.95
N LYS A 163 -1.15 -16.42 -3.25
CA LYS A 163 -1.29 -15.42 -4.32
C LYS A 163 -2.69 -14.83 -4.34
N GLN A 164 -3.73 -15.65 -4.27
CA GLN A 164 -5.12 -15.18 -4.24
C GLN A 164 -5.40 -14.26 -3.04
N LEU A 165 -4.78 -14.52 -1.88
CA LEU A 165 -4.90 -13.65 -0.71
C LEU A 165 -4.18 -12.30 -0.90
N ALA A 166 -3.04 -12.28 -1.58
CA ALA A 166 -2.32 -11.04 -1.89
C ALA A 166 -3.12 -10.13 -2.85
N MET A 167 -3.94 -10.70 -3.75
CA MET A 167 -4.71 -9.94 -4.76
C MET A 167 -5.85 -9.08 -4.18
N PHE A 168 -6.09 -9.12 -2.87
CA PHE A 168 -6.98 -8.17 -2.20
C PHE A 168 -6.35 -6.77 -1.99
N SER A 169 -5.09 -6.57 -2.43
CA SER A 169 -4.34 -5.32 -2.31
C SER A 169 -4.96 -4.14 -3.07
N PRO A 170 -5.40 -3.07 -2.37
CA PRO A 170 -5.89 -1.86 -3.03
C PRO A 170 -4.82 -1.14 -3.87
N VAL A 171 -3.54 -1.21 -3.46
CA VAL A 171 -2.46 -0.57 -4.22
C VAL A 171 -2.15 -1.35 -5.50
N TYR A 172 -2.27 -2.69 -5.48
CA TYR A 172 -2.15 -3.48 -6.71
C TYR A 172 -3.24 -3.10 -7.71
N ASP A 173 -4.50 -3.01 -7.25
CA ASP A 173 -5.61 -2.53 -8.08
C ASP A 173 -5.32 -1.13 -8.64
N THR A 174 -4.91 -0.18 -7.79
CA THR A 174 -4.60 1.21 -8.18
C THR A 174 -3.44 1.32 -9.19
N VAL A 175 -2.42 0.46 -9.09
CA VAL A 175 -1.26 0.50 -9.98
C VAL A 175 -1.53 -0.21 -11.30
N SER A 176 -2.30 -1.30 -11.27
CA SER A 176 -2.62 -2.09 -12.46
C SER A 176 -3.78 -1.51 -13.28
N ASN A 177 -4.58 -0.64 -12.69
CA ASN A 177 -5.72 0.02 -13.33
C ASN A 177 -5.56 1.54 -13.30
N SER A 178 -5.98 2.23 -14.36
CA SER A 178 -6.01 3.70 -14.35
C SER A 178 -7.20 4.21 -13.54
N LEU A 179 -6.94 5.12 -12.60
CA LEU A 179 -7.96 5.87 -11.87
C LEU A 179 -7.87 7.37 -12.21
N PRO A 180 -8.98 8.13 -12.11
CA PRO A 180 -8.93 9.58 -12.27
C PRO A 180 -8.11 10.23 -11.15
N VAL A 181 -7.26 11.18 -11.53
CA VAL A 181 -6.48 12.02 -10.61
C VAL A 181 -6.64 13.46 -11.06
N ASP A 182 -7.30 14.27 -10.21
CA ASP A 182 -7.54 15.68 -10.48
C ASP A 182 -6.44 16.53 -9.84
N LEU A 183 -5.72 17.31 -10.65
CA LEU A 183 -4.71 18.26 -10.20
C LEU A 183 -5.20 19.69 -10.38
N VAL A 184 -5.21 20.46 -9.29
CA VAL A 184 -5.50 21.90 -9.28
C VAL A 184 -4.22 22.65 -8.88
N ILE A 185 -3.88 23.68 -9.66
CA ILE A 185 -2.75 24.57 -9.37
C ILE A 185 -3.29 25.97 -9.13
N GLU A 186 -3.16 26.46 -7.90
CA GLU A 186 -3.50 27.83 -7.52
C GLU A 186 -2.22 28.68 -7.48
N LYS A 187 -2.26 29.88 -8.05
CA LYS A 187 -1.14 30.83 -8.01
C LYS A 187 -1.33 31.74 -6.80
N HIS A 188 -0.28 31.89 -6.00
CA HIS A 188 -0.22 32.80 -4.85
C HIS A 188 0.46 34.11 -5.25
#